data_AF-A0A7G5N364-F1
#
_entry.id   AF-A0A7G5N364-F1
#
_cell.length_a   1.000
_cell.length_b   1.000
_cell.length_c   1.000
_cell.angle_alpha   90.00
_cell.angle_beta   90.00
_cell.angle_gamma   90.00
#
_symmetry.space_group_name_H-M   'P 1'
#
loop_
_entity.id
_entity.type
_entity.pdbx_description
1 polymer ?
#
loop_
_entity_poly.entity_id
_entity_poly.type
_entity_poly.pdbx_seq_one_letter_code
_entity_poly.pdbx_strand_id
1 'polypeptide(L)'
;MEQQHLAIATVPIQSWETLYDWDQALATGTIFPGLNKPFFVLEENPFETGFKPDENASPEQQERERLMKEISALSFALDDTVLYLDTHPESAEAMELRKTLIEQRKGLLKEFDEKFYALTKDCMGCWGEGPMPWEGACI
;
A
#
# COMPACT_ATOMS: atom_id res chain seq x y z
N MET A 1 9.19 -20.48 24.93
CA MET A 1 7.77 -20.36 24.54
C MET A 1 7.53 -18.90 24.29
N GLU A 2 7.47 -18.48 23.03
CA GLU A 2 7.07 -17.12 22.69
C GLU A 2 5.59 -16.96 23.04
N GLN A 3 5.29 -15.91 23.78
CA GLN A 3 3.94 -15.63 24.26
C GLN A 3 3.15 -15.02 23.10
N GLN A 4 2.43 -15.84 22.34
CA GLN A 4 1.60 -15.37 21.23
C GLN A 4 0.43 -14.53 21.79
N HIS A 5 0.42 -13.24 21.44
CA HIS A 5 -0.66 -12.32 21.80
C HIS A 5 -1.77 -12.37 20.74
N LEU A 6 -2.91 -12.98 21.10
CA LEU A 6 -4.11 -12.99 20.26
C LEU A 6 -4.68 -11.58 20.10
N ALA A 7 -5.40 -11.35 19.00
CA ALA A 7 -6.27 -10.18 18.90
C ALA A 7 -7.35 -10.24 20.01
N ILE A 8 -7.31 -9.30 20.94
CA ILE A 8 -8.26 -9.18 22.08
C ILE A 8 -9.05 -7.87 21.98
N ALA A 9 -10.14 -7.75 22.75
CA ALA A 9 -11.04 -6.58 22.73
C ALA A 9 -10.39 -5.24 23.12
N THR A 10 -9.14 -5.23 23.58
CA THR A 10 -8.40 -4.00 23.93
C THR A 10 -7.04 -4.02 23.27
N VAL A 11 -6.82 -3.08 22.35
CA VAL A 11 -5.53 -2.86 21.70
C VAL A 11 -4.86 -1.67 22.40
N PRO A 12 -3.66 -1.82 22.98
CA PRO A 12 -2.94 -0.70 23.57
C PRO A 12 -2.58 0.34 22.50
N ILE A 13 -2.30 1.57 22.93
CA ILE A 13 -1.76 2.57 22.00
C ILE A 13 -0.48 2.02 21.34
N GLN A 14 -0.40 2.21 20.05
CA GLN A 14 0.60 1.58 19.22
C GLN A 14 1.97 2.26 19.38
N SER A 15 3.05 1.50 19.51
CA SER A 15 4.41 2.04 19.52
C SER A 15 5.03 2.05 18.12
N TRP A 16 6.00 2.94 17.88
CA TRP A 16 6.83 2.88 16.68
C TRP A 16 7.74 1.64 16.71
N GLU A 17 7.89 0.98 15.56
CA GLU A 17 8.66 -0.26 15.41
C GLU A 17 9.23 -0.41 13.98
N THR A 18 9.88 -1.53 13.70
CA THR A 18 10.33 -1.86 12.34
C THR A 18 9.12 -2.21 11.47
N LEU A 19 8.94 -1.45 10.39
CA LEU A 19 7.80 -1.58 9.50
C LEU A 19 7.96 -2.75 8.51
N TYR A 20 6.84 -3.24 8.00
CA TYR A 20 6.83 -4.10 6.82
C TYR A 20 7.28 -3.36 5.56
N ASP A 21 7.68 -4.10 4.52
CA ASP A 21 7.72 -3.53 3.17
C ASP A 21 6.31 -3.16 2.69
N TRP A 22 6.21 -2.24 1.72
CA TRP A 22 4.92 -1.68 1.31
C TRP A 22 3.99 -2.71 0.66
N ASP A 23 4.54 -3.69 -0.06
CA ASP A 23 3.76 -4.77 -0.64
C ASP A 23 3.18 -5.65 0.47
N GLN A 24 3.99 -5.97 1.48
CA GLN A 24 3.56 -6.72 2.65
C GLN A 24 2.55 -5.96 3.49
N ALA A 25 2.75 -4.67 3.69
CA ALA A 25 1.83 -3.82 4.42
C ALA A 25 0.45 -3.77 3.76
N LEU A 26 0.41 -3.59 2.43
CA LEU A 26 -0.83 -3.54 1.66
C LEU A 26 -1.63 -4.85 1.77
N ALA A 27 -0.97 -6.00 1.68
CA ALA A 27 -1.65 -7.29 1.77
C ALA A 27 -2.00 -7.69 3.21
N THR A 28 -1.21 -7.28 4.19
CA THR A 28 -1.48 -7.52 5.62
C THR A 28 -2.56 -6.59 6.16
N GLY A 29 -2.69 -5.39 5.59
CA GLY A 29 -3.60 -4.34 6.05
C GLY A 29 -3.04 -3.47 7.16
N THR A 30 -1.71 -3.44 7.35
CA THR A 30 -1.01 -2.48 8.23
C THR A 30 0.48 -2.45 7.92
N ILE A 31 1.15 -1.30 8.10
CA ILE A 31 2.61 -1.16 8.03
C ILE A 31 3.32 -1.70 9.29
N PHE A 32 2.57 -2.06 10.34
CA PHE A 32 3.11 -2.37 11.67
C PHE A 32 2.95 -3.84 12.06
N PRO A 33 4.05 -4.63 12.11
CA PRO A 33 4.00 -6.04 12.49
C PRO A 33 3.34 -6.33 13.83
N GLY A 34 3.52 -5.47 14.82
CA GLY A 34 2.93 -5.59 16.15
C GLY A 34 1.40 -5.51 16.15
N LEU A 35 0.78 -4.93 15.10
CA LEU A 35 -0.67 -4.91 14.91
C LEU A 35 -1.19 -6.16 14.20
N ASN A 36 -0.36 -6.86 13.42
CA ASN A 36 -0.74 -8.10 12.75
C ASN A 36 -0.78 -9.27 13.76
N LYS A 37 -1.86 -9.35 14.53
CA LYS A 37 -2.05 -10.39 15.55
C LYS A 37 -2.95 -11.51 15.03
N PRO A 38 -2.64 -12.79 15.33
CA PRO A 38 -3.46 -13.89 14.89
C PRO A 38 -4.87 -13.78 15.49
N PHE A 39 -5.87 -13.98 14.63
CA PHE A 39 -7.25 -14.16 15.06
C PHE A 39 -7.46 -15.64 15.35
N PHE A 40 -8.09 -15.97 16.48
CA PHE A 40 -8.16 -17.31 17.10
C PHE A 40 -8.59 -18.48 16.17
N VAL A 41 -9.15 -18.20 15.00
CA VAL A 41 -9.73 -19.20 14.08
C VAL A 41 -9.13 -19.13 12.66
N LEU A 42 -8.23 -18.18 12.39
CA LEU A 42 -7.60 -18.08 11.08
C LEU A 42 -6.27 -18.82 11.09
N GLU A 43 -6.11 -19.77 10.16
CA GLU A 43 -4.81 -20.36 9.88
C GLU A 43 -3.86 -19.24 9.40
N GLU A 44 -2.63 -19.22 9.93
CA GLU A 44 -1.58 -18.32 9.47
C GLU A 44 -1.20 -18.71 8.04
N ASN A 45 -1.92 -18.14 7.06
CA ASN A 45 -1.56 -18.30 5.67
C ASN A 45 -0.29 -17.49 5.39
N PRO A 46 0.76 -18.10 4.81
CA PRO A 46 1.92 -17.36 4.35
C PRO A 46 1.51 -16.24 3.41
N PHE A 47 2.27 -15.16 3.48
CA PHE A 47 2.15 -14.00 2.61
C PHE A 47 2.13 -14.41 1.13
N GLU A 48 0.96 -14.38 0.50
CA GLU A 48 0.83 -14.33 -0.96
C GLU A 48 0.52 -12.89 -1.35
N THR A 49 1.46 -12.21 -2.01
CA THR A 49 1.12 -11.01 -2.76
C THR A 49 0.03 -11.40 -3.76
N GLY A 50 -1.21 -10.92 -3.55
CA GLY A 50 -2.35 -11.25 -4.41
C GLY A 50 -2.17 -10.80 -5.86
N PHE A 51 -1.15 -9.99 -6.14
CA PHE A 51 -0.74 -9.61 -7.48
C PHE A 51 0.18 -10.69 -8.09
N LYS A 52 -0.38 -11.52 -8.96
CA LYS A 52 0.37 -12.40 -9.86
C LYS A 52 0.36 -11.75 -11.24
N PRO A 53 1.50 -11.25 -11.75
CA PRO A 53 1.54 -10.67 -13.09
C PRO A 53 1.07 -11.72 -14.10
N ASP A 54 0.24 -11.32 -15.05
CA ASP A 54 -0.12 -12.20 -16.16
C ASP A 54 1.12 -12.40 -17.04
N GLU A 55 1.66 -13.61 -17.03
CA GLU A 55 2.86 -13.98 -17.81
C GLU A 55 2.64 -13.82 -19.32
N ASN A 56 1.37 -13.78 -19.78
CA ASN A 56 1.01 -13.57 -21.18
C ASN A 56 0.71 -12.11 -21.52
N ALA A 57 0.72 -11.21 -20.53
CA ALA A 57 0.42 -9.80 -20.75
C ALA A 57 1.52 -9.13 -21.60
N SER A 58 1.11 -8.10 -22.35
CA SER A 58 2.05 -7.26 -23.11
C SER A 58 3.06 -6.58 -22.16
N PRO A 59 4.29 -6.26 -22.62
CA PRO A 59 5.26 -5.55 -21.78
C PRO A 59 4.74 -4.21 -21.25
N GLU A 60 3.91 -3.53 -22.05
CA GLU A 60 3.23 -2.29 -21.67
C GLU A 60 2.23 -2.53 -20.52
N GLN A 61 1.43 -3.59 -20.59
CA GLN A 61 0.53 -3.98 -19.51
C GLN A 61 1.29 -4.31 -18.23
N GLN A 62 2.38 -5.08 -18.33
CA GLN A 62 3.20 -5.44 -17.17
C GLN A 62 3.81 -4.21 -16.49
N GLU A 63 4.30 -3.24 -17.27
CA GLU A 63 4.83 -2.00 -16.73
C GLU A 63 3.75 -1.16 -16.06
N ARG A 64 2.57 -1.04 -16.70
CA ARG A 64 1.42 -0.32 -16.16
C ARG A 64 0.97 -0.91 -14.82
N GLU A 65 0.79 -2.23 -14.77
CA GLU A 65 0.36 -2.92 -13.56
C GLU A 65 1.40 -2.86 -12.45
N ARG A 66 2.70 -2.93 -12.80
CA ARG A 66 3.79 -2.73 -11.83
C ARG A 66 3.71 -1.35 -11.19
N LEU A 67 3.56 -0.28 -11.99
CA LEU A 67 3.43 1.08 -11.45
C LEU A 67 2.15 1.24 -10.62
N MET A 68 1.01 0.67 -11.05
CA MET A 68 -0.22 0.68 -10.27
C MET A 68 -0.07 -0.02 -8.92
N LYS A 69 0.63 -1.15 -8.89
CA LYS A 69 0.93 -1.89 -7.66
C LYS A 69 1.77 -1.04 -6.71
N GLU A 70 2.85 -0.45 -7.22
CA GLU A 70 3.74 0.39 -6.41
C GLU A 70 3.03 1.64 -5.87
N ILE A 71 2.23 2.31 -6.70
CA ILE A 71 1.39 3.44 -6.29
C ILE A 71 0.41 3.03 -5.18
N SER A 72 -0.20 1.85 -5.31
CA SER A 72 -1.16 1.34 -4.33
C SER A 72 -0.49 1.02 -2.99
N ALA A 73 0.65 0.34 -3.01
CA ALA A 73 1.43 -0.01 -1.83
C ALA A 73 1.92 1.23 -1.08
N LEU A 74 2.48 2.21 -1.80
CA LEU A 74 2.92 3.48 -1.21
C LEU A 74 1.76 4.34 -0.71
N SER A 75 0.63 4.36 -1.43
CA SER A 75 -0.56 5.09 -0.98
C SER A 75 -1.10 4.49 0.32
N PHE A 76 -1.16 3.16 0.42
CA PHE A 76 -1.56 2.47 1.64
C PHE A 76 -0.62 2.79 2.81
N ALA A 77 0.70 2.71 2.58
CA ALA A 77 1.68 3.05 3.61
C ALA A 77 1.55 4.51 4.08
N LEU A 78 1.25 5.43 3.16
CA LEU A 78 1.01 6.84 3.50
C LEU A 78 -0.24 7.01 4.36
N ASP A 79 -1.34 6.36 3.98
CA ASP A 79 -2.59 6.41 4.74
C ASP A 79 -2.39 5.83 6.16
N ASP A 80 -1.74 4.67 6.30
CA ASP A 80 -1.50 4.04 7.60
C ASP A 80 -0.51 4.85 8.47
N THR A 81 0.47 5.53 7.86
CA THR A 81 1.36 6.47 8.56
C THR A 81 0.58 7.70 9.08
N VAL A 82 -0.37 8.21 8.31
CA VAL A 82 -1.23 9.33 8.74
C VAL A 82 -2.13 8.89 9.89
N LEU A 83 -2.71 7.69 9.83
CA LEU A 83 -3.49 7.13 10.94
C LEU A 83 -2.65 7.00 12.22
N TYR A 84 -1.39 6.59 12.12
CA TYR A 84 -0.49 6.55 13.28
C TYR A 84 -0.26 7.96 13.88
N LEU A 85 -0.07 8.97 13.04
CA LEU A 85 0.13 10.36 13.46
C LEU A 85 -1.08 10.97 14.17
N ASP A 86 -2.31 10.50 13.92
CA ASP A 86 -3.50 10.97 14.64
C ASP A 86 -3.40 10.71 16.16
N THR A 87 -2.67 9.67 16.56
CA THR A 87 -2.42 9.35 17.98
C THR A 87 -1.01 9.74 18.45
N HIS A 88 -0.07 9.97 17.53
CA HIS A 88 1.33 10.33 17.81
C HIS A 88 1.78 11.57 17.03
N PRO A 89 1.17 12.75 17.24
CA PRO A 89 1.45 13.94 16.43
C PRO A 89 2.90 14.44 16.54
N GLU A 90 3.64 14.03 17.58
CA GLU A 90 5.03 14.42 17.82
C GLU A 90 6.06 13.37 17.35
N SER A 91 5.63 12.26 16.73
CA SER A 91 6.56 11.24 16.23
C SER A 91 7.37 11.77 15.04
N ALA A 92 8.66 12.00 15.27
CA ALA A 92 9.58 12.48 14.24
C ALA A 92 9.74 11.45 13.11
N GLU A 93 9.75 10.16 13.45
CA GLU A 93 9.87 9.05 12.51
C GLU A 93 8.67 9.01 11.55
N ALA A 94 7.45 9.09 12.09
CA ALA A 94 6.24 9.07 11.28
C ALA A 94 6.10 10.34 10.42
N MET A 95 6.50 11.50 10.94
CA MET A 95 6.49 12.75 10.17
C MET A 95 7.47 12.72 8.98
N GLU A 96 8.69 12.22 9.19
CA GLU A 96 9.67 12.09 8.11
C GLU A 96 9.21 11.05 7.09
N LEU A 97 8.74 9.87 7.54
CA LEU A 97 8.21 8.85 6.65
C LEU A 97 7.06 9.40 5.79
N ARG A 98 6.10 10.09 6.40
CA ARG A 98 4.98 10.73 5.68
C ARG A 98 5.48 11.66 4.58
N LYS A 99 6.49 12.48 4.86
CA LYS A 99 7.07 13.40 3.88
C LYS A 99 7.73 12.63 2.72
N THR A 100 8.51 11.59 3.02
CA THR A 100 9.13 10.74 1.99
C THR A 100 8.08 10.06 1.11
N LEU A 101 7.05 9.47 1.71
CA LEU A 101 5.98 8.78 0.99
C LEU A 101 5.18 9.72 0.08
N ILE A 102 4.89 10.94 0.54
CA ILE A 102 4.22 11.96 -0.30
C ILE A 102 5.05 12.27 -1.56
N GLU A 103 6.36 12.44 -1.41
CA GLU A 103 7.24 12.77 -2.55
C GLU A 103 7.35 11.59 -3.52
N GLN A 104 7.55 10.37 -3.01
CA GLN A 104 7.61 9.15 -3.82
C GLN A 104 6.29 8.92 -4.59
N ARG A 105 5.14 9.06 -3.91
CA ARG A 105 3.82 8.91 -4.54
C ARG A 105 3.60 9.93 -5.66
N LYS A 106 4.01 11.19 -5.46
CA LYS A 106 3.94 12.21 -6.52
C LYS A 106 4.78 11.85 -7.73
N GLY A 107 6.01 11.36 -7.51
CA GLY A 107 6.89 10.92 -8.59
C GLY A 107 6.26 9.79 -9.42
N LEU A 108 5.72 8.77 -8.76
CA LEU A 108 5.10 7.64 -9.44
C LEU A 108 3.80 8.00 -10.16
N LEU A 109 2.95 8.84 -9.56
CA LEU A 109 1.73 9.32 -10.23
C LEU A 109 2.06 10.12 -11.48
N LYS A 110 3.13 10.93 -11.44
CA LYS A 110 3.61 11.65 -12.60
C LYS A 110 4.14 10.70 -13.68
N GLU A 111 4.95 9.72 -13.31
CA GLU A 111 5.47 8.72 -14.25
C GLU A 111 4.33 7.93 -14.91
N PHE A 112 3.32 7.53 -14.14
CA PHE A 112 2.16 6.81 -14.66
C PHE A 112 1.34 7.67 -15.62
N ASP A 113 1.08 8.93 -15.26
CA ASP A 113 0.32 9.89 -16.07
C ASP A 113 1.01 10.20 -17.40
N GLU A 114 2.34 10.33 -17.40
CA GLU A 114 3.14 10.56 -18.62
C GLU A 114 3.16 9.36 -19.57
N LYS A 115 3.08 8.14 -19.05
CA LYS A 115 3.18 6.90 -19.84
C LYS A 115 1.83 6.36 -20.30
N PHE A 116 0.78 6.55 -19.50
CA PHE A 116 -0.52 5.90 -19.71
C PHE A 116 -1.64 6.94 -19.76
N TYR A 117 -2.29 7.19 -18.64
CA TYR A 117 -3.43 8.09 -18.52
C TYR A 117 -3.53 8.62 -17.09
N ALA A 118 -4.29 9.70 -16.91
CA ALA A 118 -4.54 10.26 -15.59
C ALA A 118 -5.27 9.26 -14.69
N LEU A 119 -4.55 8.70 -13.71
CA LEU A 119 -5.06 7.64 -12.82
C LEU A 119 -5.90 8.19 -11.67
N THR A 120 -5.47 9.33 -11.12
CA THR A 120 -6.11 9.95 -9.95
C THR A 120 -6.34 11.42 -10.20
N LYS A 121 -7.17 12.06 -9.37
CA LYS A 121 -7.41 13.52 -9.41
C LYS A 121 -6.15 14.37 -9.25
N ASP A 122 -5.05 13.79 -8.77
CA ASP A 122 -3.77 14.49 -8.59
C ASP A 122 -2.91 14.47 -9.86
N CYS A 123 -3.31 13.71 -10.89
CA CYS A 123 -2.65 13.66 -12.20
C CYS A 123 -3.08 14.85 -13.08
N MET A 124 -2.23 15.26 -14.02
CA MET A 124 -2.45 16.43 -14.88
C MET A 124 -2.91 16.06 -16.30
N GLY A 125 -2.75 14.80 -16.70
CA GLY A 125 -3.14 14.28 -18.01
C GLY A 125 -4.65 14.31 -18.26
N CYS A 126 -5.04 13.91 -19.47
CA CYS A 126 -6.43 13.96 -19.91
C CYS A 126 -7.29 12.89 -19.20
N TRP A 127 -8.33 13.34 -18.50
CA TRP A 127 -9.28 12.45 -17.84
C TRP A 127 -10.13 11.70 -18.88
N GLY A 128 -10.31 10.39 -18.70
CA GLY A 128 -11.15 9.56 -19.57
C GLY A 128 -10.43 8.83 -20.71
N GLU A 129 -9.10 8.96 -20.81
CA GLU A 129 -8.28 8.16 -21.76
C GLU A 129 -7.95 6.75 -21.24
N GLY A 130 -8.20 6.49 -19.95
CA GLY A 130 -8.02 5.18 -19.35
C GLY A 130 -9.14 4.18 -19.70
N PRO A 131 -8.89 2.87 -19.51
CA PRO A 131 -9.90 1.84 -19.68
C PRO A 131 -11.05 2.04 -18.70
N MET A 132 -12.24 1.62 -19.08
CA MET A 132 -13.37 1.74 -18.16
C MET A 132 -13.21 0.78 -16.98
N PRO A 133 -13.66 1.14 -15.76
CA PRO A 133 -13.46 0.32 -14.57
C PRO A 133 -14.04 -1.11 -14.65
N TRP A 134 -15.00 -1.34 -15.55
CA TRP A 134 -15.64 -2.66 -15.75
C TRP A 134 -15.05 -3.49 -16.88
N GLU A 135 -14.06 -2.98 -17.63
CA GLU A 135 -13.45 -3.69 -18.78
C GLU A 135 -12.29 -4.60 -18.38
N GLY A 136 -11.97 -4.70 -17.09
CA GLY A 136 -10.89 -5.55 -16.59
C GLY A 136 -9.49 -5.12 -17.03
N ALA A 137 -9.38 -4.01 -17.76
CA ALA A 137 -8.14 -3.36 -18.20
C ALA A 137 -7.10 -4.30 -18.85
N CYS A 138 -7.51 -5.41 -19.47
CA CYS A 138 -6.61 -6.31 -20.20
C CYS A 138 -6.24 -5.68 -21.56
N ILE A 139 -4.95 -5.65 -21.90
CA ILE A 139 -4.41 -5.07 -23.16
C ILE A 139 -3.51 -6.05 -23.91
#